data_AF-A0A6B3DRM3-F1
#
_entry.id   AF-A0A6B3DRM3-F1
#
_cell.length_a   1.000
_cell.length_b   1.000
_cell.length_c   1.000
_cell.angle_alpha   90.00
_cell.angle_beta   90.00
_cell.angle_gamma   90.00
#
_symmetry.space_group_name_H-M   'P 1'
#
loop_
_entity.id
_entity.type
_entity.pdbx_description
1 polymer ?
#
loop_
_entity_poly.entity_id
_entity_poly.type
_entity_poly.pdbx_seq_one_letter_code
_entity_poly.pdbx_strand_id
1 'polypeptide(L)'
;GGRRPRISTCFLIDDYFTRFSSPAELVPLLLAEADRAGLEIDYLARESGCAVTGTVPVAQAVAARIVESPPPGSYGNRPPAAQTGWLANGERSPVARAPQAMKPAAAWQPPQETAARRHSVFLDVELWSEDADGRRTWSCPFLAAVWQLARLGLLRAEGEPLFTPDPRPGGDFPDDWDELPSLVRLNARADPFAAYRTCSVLPNRFLPVEHAVRVVLDQTEVDTAALRQIAERSAREGVPVPDSVADRVSYVFYAGP
;
A
#
# COMPACT_ATOMS: atom_id res chain seq x y z
N GLY A 1 -25.17 -24.43 -3.54
CA GLY A 1 -24.61 -23.68 -4.67
C GLY A 1 -24.08 -22.36 -4.14
N GLY A 2 -22.78 -22.11 -4.25
CA GLY A 2 -22.18 -20.87 -3.76
C GLY A 2 -22.56 -19.69 -4.65
N ARG A 3 -22.86 -18.54 -4.04
CA ARG A 3 -23.10 -17.27 -4.75
C ARG A 3 -21.81 -16.89 -5.50
N ARG A 4 -21.91 -16.55 -6.79
CA ARG A 4 -20.75 -16.16 -7.61
C ARG A 4 -20.00 -15.01 -6.91
N PRO A 5 -18.67 -15.07 -6.76
CA PRO A 5 -17.91 -14.01 -6.11
C PRO A 5 -18.04 -12.72 -6.92
N ARG A 6 -18.21 -11.61 -6.19
CA ARG A 6 -18.20 -10.24 -6.71
C ARG A 6 -16.75 -9.82 -6.87
N ILE A 7 -16.36 -9.42 -8.07
CA ILE A 7 -14.99 -9.07 -8.43
C ILE A 7 -15.07 -7.76 -9.18
N SER A 8 -14.29 -6.77 -8.73
CA SER A 8 -14.03 -5.54 -9.48
C SER A 8 -12.56 -5.50 -9.86
N THR A 9 -12.27 -5.07 -11.08
CA THR A 9 -10.91 -4.89 -11.58
C THR A 9 -10.47 -3.43 -11.41
N CYS A 10 -9.18 -3.21 -11.16
CA CYS A 10 -8.66 -1.86 -11.03
C CYS A 10 -7.29 -1.77 -11.67
N PHE A 11 -7.02 -0.66 -12.34
CA PHE A 11 -5.70 -0.29 -12.81
C PHE A 11 -5.20 0.91 -12.01
N LEU A 12 -3.99 0.82 -11.46
CA LEU A 12 -3.31 1.93 -10.78
C LEU A 12 -2.25 2.49 -11.73
N ILE A 13 -2.33 3.79 -12.01
CA ILE A 13 -1.30 4.51 -12.77
C ILE A 13 -0.33 5.15 -11.79
N ASP A 14 0.96 4.91 -11.99
CA ASP A 14 2.02 5.69 -11.36
C ASP A 14 2.13 7.05 -12.07
N ASP A 15 1.49 8.06 -11.50
CA ASP A 15 1.60 9.46 -11.88
C ASP A 15 2.31 10.30 -10.80
N TYR A 16 2.82 9.62 -9.76
CA TYR A 16 3.52 10.23 -8.62
C TYR A 16 5.01 10.32 -8.89
N PHE A 17 5.63 9.25 -9.40
CA PHE A 17 7.05 9.25 -9.74
C PHE A 17 7.29 9.60 -11.21
N THR A 18 6.34 9.26 -12.10
CA THR A 18 6.53 9.45 -13.55
C THR A 18 5.27 10.00 -14.23
N ARG A 19 5.36 11.14 -14.93
CA ARG A 19 4.28 11.68 -15.79
C ARG A 19 4.76 11.76 -17.24
N PHE A 20 4.79 10.63 -17.95
CA PHE A 20 5.38 10.56 -19.29
C PHE A 20 4.45 11.01 -20.43
N SER A 21 3.15 11.09 -20.20
CA SER A 21 2.09 11.48 -21.14
C SER A 21 0.87 12.00 -20.36
N SER A 22 -0.17 12.50 -21.03
CA SER A 22 -1.41 12.97 -20.41
C SER A 22 -2.43 11.83 -20.19
N PRO A 23 -3.42 12.01 -19.30
CA PRO A 23 -4.55 11.10 -19.21
C PRO A 23 -5.33 10.96 -20.54
N ALA A 24 -5.50 12.05 -21.27
CA ALA A 24 -6.15 12.10 -22.59
C ALA A 24 -5.52 11.15 -23.60
N GLU A 25 -4.20 10.99 -23.57
CA GLU A 25 -3.47 10.10 -24.47
C GLU A 25 -3.36 8.67 -23.91
N LEU A 26 -2.94 8.53 -22.65
CA LEU A 26 -2.58 7.25 -22.06
C LEU A 26 -3.81 6.38 -21.71
N VAL A 27 -4.83 6.97 -21.11
CA VAL A 27 -5.97 6.20 -20.59
C VAL A 27 -6.76 5.53 -21.71
N PRO A 28 -7.11 6.20 -22.83
CA PRO A 28 -7.77 5.52 -23.94
C PRO A 28 -6.97 4.35 -24.51
N LEU A 29 -5.65 4.50 -24.65
CA LEU A 29 -4.76 3.43 -25.13
C LEU A 29 -4.80 2.23 -24.17
N LEU A 30 -4.65 2.48 -22.86
CA LEU A 30 -4.74 1.46 -21.83
C LEU A 30 -6.07 0.68 -21.90
N LEU A 31 -7.18 1.41 -21.96
CA LEU A 31 -8.52 0.80 -21.99
C LEU A 31 -8.76 -0.01 -23.27
N ALA A 32 -8.27 0.47 -24.42
CA ALA A 32 -8.35 -0.27 -25.67
C ALA A 32 -7.53 -1.58 -25.63
N GLU A 33 -6.34 -1.58 -25.05
CA GLU A 33 -5.54 -2.80 -24.91
C GLU A 33 -6.15 -3.78 -23.90
N ALA A 34 -6.74 -3.27 -22.81
CA ALA A 34 -7.47 -4.11 -21.86
C ALA A 34 -8.68 -4.79 -22.52
N ASP A 35 -9.47 -4.04 -23.30
CA ASP A 35 -10.59 -4.58 -24.07
C ASP A 35 -10.14 -5.64 -25.08
N ARG A 36 -9.06 -5.38 -25.83
CA ARG A 36 -8.45 -6.35 -26.76
C ARG A 36 -8.01 -7.65 -26.05
N ALA A 37 -7.56 -7.54 -24.81
CA ALA A 37 -7.19 -8.69 -23.98
C ALA A 37 -8.38 -9.37 -23.29
N GLY A 38 -9.60 -8.84 -23.43
CA GLY A 38 -10.81 -9.35 -22.78
C GLY A 38 -10.89 -9.02 -21.29
N LEU A 39 -10.20 -7.96 -20.84
CA LEU A 39 -10.19 -7.48 -19.47
C LEU A 39 -10.99 -6.16 -19.38
N GLU A 40 -12.18 -6.22 -18.77
CA GLU A 40 -12.88 -5.00 -18.36
C GLU A 40 -12.14 -4.39 -17.16
N ILE A 41 -11.89 -3.07 -17.19
CA ILE A 41 -11.32 -2.32 -16.07
C ILE A 41 -12.45 -1.52 -15.42
N ASP A 42 -12.83 -1.89 -14.20
CA ASP A 42 -13.93 -1.22 -13.49
C ASP A 42 -13.52 0.13 -12.89
N TYR A 43 -12.27 0.22 -12.43
CA TYR A 43 -11.72 1.37 -11.74
C TYR A 43 -10.34 1.78 -12.27
N LEU A 44 -10.12 3.08 -12.36
CA LEU A 44 -8.81 3.68 -12.62
C LEU A 44 -8.40 4.48 -11.40
N ALA A 45 -7.21 4.24 -10.87
CA ALA A 45 -6.67 4.97 -9.73
C ALA A 45 -5.35 5.64 -10.08
N ARG A 46 -5.07 6.75 -9.41
CA ARG A 46 -3.80 7.48 -9.46
C ARG A 46 -2.96 7.18 -8.22
N GLU A 47 -1.68 6.88 -8.39
CA GLU A 47 -0.75 6.67 -7.27
C GLU A 47 -0.59 7.96 -6.45
N SER A 48 -0.59 9.12 -7.09
CA SER A 48 -0.59 10.42 -6.40
C SER A 48 -1.78 10.59 -5.45
N GLY A 49 -2.92 9.96 -5.75
CA GLY A 49 -4.09 9.88 -4.88
C GLY A 49 -3.78 9.28 -3.51
N CYS A 50 -2.84 8.33 -3.44
CA CYS A 50 -2.39 7.71 -2.20
C CYS A 50 -1.53 8.66 -1.36
N ALA A 51 -0.88 9.65 -1.98
CA ALA A 51 -0.23 10.73 -1.26
C ALA A 51 -1.25 11.75 -0.77
N VAL A 52 -2.10 12.25 -1.68
CA VAL A 52 -3.11 13.28 -1.42
C VAL A 52 -4.36 12.99 -2.25
N THR A 53 -5.54 12.99 -1.62
CA THR A 53 -6.83 12.91 -2.30
C THR A 53 -7.66 14.14 -1.94
N GLY A 54 -7.99 14.96 -2.95
CA GLY A 54 -8.59 16.27 -2.72
C GLY A 54 -7.67 17.14 -1.86
N THR A 55 -8.13 17.54 -0.67
CA THR A 55 -7.33 18.28 0.32
C THR A 55 -6.76 17.40 1.43
N VAL A 56 -7.02 16.09 1.41
CA VAL A 56 -6.64 15.18 2.48
C VAL A 56 -5.24 14.62 2.23
N PRO A 57 -4.26 14.84 3.12
CA PRO A 57 -2.92 14.27 3.01
C PRO A 57 -2.93 12.80 3.47
N VAL A 58 -3.45 11.92 2.62
CA VAL A 58 -3.72 10.50 2.94
C VAL A 58 -2.49 9.77 3.45
N ALA A 59 -1.36 9.88 2.75
CA ALA A 59 -0.12 9.22 3.15
C ALA A 59 0.36 9.68 4.53
N GLN A 60 0.24 10.96 4.84
CA GLN A 60 0.60 11.50 6.15
C GLN A 60 -0.31 10.95 7.25
N ALA A 61 -1.62 10.84 7.00
CA ALA A 61 -2.57 10.27 7.94
C ALA A 61 -2.30 8.78 8.20
N VAL A 62 -1.91 8.02 7.17
CA VAL A 62 -1.49 6.61 7.33
C VAL A 62 -0.16 6.50 8.07
N ALA A 63 0.81 7.36 7.76
CA ALA A 63 2.12 7.37 8.42
C ALA A 63 2.00 7.63 9.93
N ALA A 64 1.05 8.48 10.34
CA ALA A 64 0.77 8.78 11.74
C ALA A 64 0.16 7.58 12.52
N ARG A 65 -0.26 6.53 11.81
CA ARG A 65 -0.88 5.31 12.37
C ARG A 65 0.07 4.11 12.36
N ILE A 66 1.33 4.33 12.00
CA ILE A 66 2.34 3.28 12.05
C ILE A 66 2.65 2.96 13.51
N VAL A 67 2.54 1.68 13.85
CA VAL A 67 2.88 1.11 15.14
C VAL A 67 4.14 0.28 14.96
N GLU A 68 5.25 0.79 15.49
CA GLU A 68 6.51 0.06 15.46
C GLU A 68 6.42 -1.25 16.24
N SER A 69 7.09 -2.29 15.76
CA SER A 69 7.17 -3.62 16.37
C SER A 69 8.57 -3.83 16.97
N PRO A 70 8.92 -3.14 18.07
CA PRO A 70 10.24 -3.26 18.66
C PRO A 70 10.45 -4.68 19.20
N PRO A 71 11.66 -5.25 19.06
CA PRO A 71 12.03 -6.50 19.72
C PRO A 71 11.79 -6.43 21.24
N PRO A 72 11.39 -7.53 21.89
CA PRO A 72 11.25 -7.57 23.34
C PRO A 72 12.52 -7.11 24.05
N GLY A 73 12.38 -6.17 25.00
CA GLY A 73 13.51 -5.60 25.73
C GLY A 73 14.29 -4.50 24.98
N SER A 74 13.79 -4.01 23.85
CA SER A 74 14.35 -2.83 23.19
C SER A 74 14.19 -1.56 24.05
N TYR A 75 15.25 -0.76 24.15
CA TYR A 75 15.30 0.49 24.92
C TYR A 75 15.42 1.74 24.03
N GLY A 76 14.97 1.67 22.77
CA GLY A 76 15.02 2.82 21.86
C GLY A 76 16.37 3.04 21.17
N ASN A 77 17.09 1.97 20.81
CA ASN A 77 18.37 2.05 20.10
C ASN A 77 18.24 2.67 18.68
N ARG A 78 17.03 2.71 18.13
CA ARG A 78 16.68 3.30 16.83
C ARG A 78 15.76 4.50 17.07
N PRO A 79 15.95 5.63 16.38
CA PRO A 79 14.95 6.69 16.40
C PRO A 79 13.63 6.21 15.76
N PRO A 80 12.47 6.74 16.16
CA PRO A 80 11.18 6.33 15.62
C PRO A 80 11.07 6.49 14.09
N ALA A 81 10.28 5.62 13.45
CA ALA A 81 9.93 5.69 12.03
C ALA A 81 9.28 7.04 11.67
N ALA A 82 8.49 7.62 12.58
CA ALA A 82 7.90 8.95 12.39
C ALA A 82 8.95 10.07 12.25
N GLN A 83 10.15 9.88 12.82
CA GLN A 83 11.26 10.82 12.73
C GLN A 83 12.18 10.53 11.54
N THR A 84 12.41 9.26 11.23
CA THR A 84 13.45 8.86 10.26
C THR A 84 12.90 8.60 8.86
N GLY A 85 11.62 8.24 8.76
CA GLY A 85 11.05 7.71 7.53
C GLY A 85 11.44 6.27 7.26
N TRP A 86 12.02 5.54 8.23
CA TRP A 86 12.41 4.14 8.05
C TRP A 86 11.75 3.23 9.08
N LEU A 87 10.99 2.24 8.60
CA LEU A 87 10.31 1.22 9.39
C LEU A 87 11.09 -0.10 9.35
N ALA A 88 11.31 -0.71 10.51
CA ALA A 88 11.87 -2.06 10.59
C ALA A 88 10.85 -3.09 11.09
N ASN A 89 10.99 -4.31 10.59
CA ASN A 89 10.25 -5.49 11.06
C ASN A 89 10.99 -6.28 12.16
N GLY A 90 12.09 -5.74 12.72
CA GLY A 90 12.84 -6.40 13.78
C GLY A 90 14.19 -5.75 14.12
N GLU A 91 15.19 -6.58 14.43
CA GLU A 91 16.54 -6.19 14.83
C GLU A 91 17.58 -6.49 13.75
N ARG A 92 18.34 -5.46 13.36
CA ARG A 92 19.47 -5.58 12.44
C ARG A 92 20.66 -6.22 13.15
N SER A 93 21.47 -6.99 12.42
CA SER A 93 22.78 -7.45 12.88
C SER A 93 23.62 -6.28 13.44
N PRO A 94 24.24 -6.42 14.62
CA PRO A 94 25.14 -5.41 15.16
C PRO A 94 26.29 -5.13 14.19
N VAL A 95 26.58 -3.85 13.94
CA VAL A 95 27.80 -3.45 13.23
C VAL A 95 28.97 -3.55 14.20
N ALA A 96 30.02 -4.28 13.84
CA ALA A 96 31.25 -4.36 14.62
C ALA A 96 31.85 -2.96 14.77
N ARG A 97 31.72 -2.35 15.95
CA ARG A 97 32.45 -1.13 16.29
C ARG A 97 33.93 -1.48 16.51
N ALA A 98 34.84 -0.60 16.10
CA ALA A 98 36.23 -0.71 16.48
C ALA A 98 36.32 -0.94 18.00
N PRO A 99 37.08 -1.94 18.47
CA PRO A 99 37.09 -2.31 19.87
C PRO A 99 37.47 -1.08 20.70
N GLN A 100 36.55 -0.61 21.54
CA GLN A 100 36.91 0.32 22.60
C GLN A 100 37.93 -0.41 23.48
N ALA A 101 39.07 0.22 23.75
CA ALA A 101 40.12 -0.37 24.57
C ALA A 101 39.50 -0.94 25.86
N MET A 102 39.64 -2.25 26.08
CA MET A 102 39.06 -3.06 27.19
C MET A 102 37.70 -3.74 26.95
N LYS A 103 37.05 -3.66 25.78
CA LYS A 103 35.86 -4.49 25.46
C LYS A 103 36.17 -5.54 24.37
N PRO A 104 35.83 -6.82 24.60
CA PRO A 104 35.86 -7.83 23.54
C PRO A 104 35.03 -7.33 22.34
N ALA A 105 35.52 -7.56 21.13
CA ALA A 105 34.71 -7.32 19.94
C ALA A 105 33.42 -8.12 20.05
N ALA A 106 32.26 -7.47 19.86
CA ALA A 106 30.99 -8.17 19.85
C ALA A 106 31.03 -9.21 18.73
N ALA A 107 30.73 -10.47 19.06
CA ALA A 107 30.58 -11.52 18.07
C ALA A 107 29.47 -11.14 17.09
N TRP A 108 29.63 -11.48 15.81
CA TRP A 108 28.59 -11.30 14.81
C TRP A 108 27.31 -12.02 15.23
N GLN A 109 26.16 -11.38 15.02
CA GLN A 109 24.84 -11.95 15.28
C GLN A 109 23.95 -11.79 14.03
N PRO A 110 23.16 -12.81 13.66
CA PRO A 110 22.23 -12.69 12.53
C PRO A 110 21.12 -11.70 12.84
N PRO A 111 20.51 -11.07 11.81
CA PRO A 111 19.38 -10.18 12.02
C PRO A 111 18.13 -11.00 12.39
N GLN A 112 17.23 -10.41 13.17
CA GLN A 112 16.04 -11.09 13.69
C GLN A 112 14.78 -10.32 13.29
N GLU A 113 13.83 -10.98 12.66
CA GLU A 113 12.47 -10.46 12.45
C GLU A 113 11.61 -10.75 13.68
N THR A 114 10.86 -9.76 14.17
CA THR A 114 10.09 -9.86 15.42
C THR A 114 9.02 -10.96 15.37
N ALA A 115 8.37 -11.17 14.22
CA ALA A 115 7.32 -12.16 14.01
C ALA A 115 7.82 -13.49 13.39
N ALA A 116 9.14 -13.71 13.36
CA ALA A 116 9.75 -14.90 12.77
C ALA A 116 9.23 -16.21 13.41
N ARG A 117 8.97 -17.24 12.58
CA ARG A 117 8.61 -18.59 13.07
C ARG A 117 9.75 -19.60 13.02
N ARG A 118 10.43 -19.72 11.87
CA ARG A 118 11.49 -20.72 11.62
C ARG A 118 12.69 -20.18 10.83
N HIS A 119 12.62 -18.93 10.38
CA HIS A 119 13.67 -18.21 9.68
C HIS A 119 13.40 -16.70 9.89
N SER A 120 14.40 -15.87 9.58
CA SER A 120 14.34 -14.42 9.73
C SER A 120 14.60 -13.74 8.39
N VAL A 121 13.71 -12.86 7.96
CA VAL A 121 13.98 -11.91 6.88
C VAL A 121 13.81 -10.50 7.41
N PHE A 122 14.93 -9.88 7.76
CA PHE A 122 14.95 -8.51 8.25
C PHE A 122 14.87 -7.51 7.09
N LEU A 123 13.99 -6.52 7.23
CA LEU A 123 13.82 -5.41 6.31
C LEU A 123 13.88 -4.06 7.05
N ASP A 124 14.56 -3.11 6.42
CA ASP A 124 14.40 -1.69 6.66
C ASP A 124 13.66 -1.10 5.46
N VAL A 125 12.45 -0.63 5.69
CA VAL A 125 11.54 -0.08 4.67
C VAL A 125 11.56 1.43 4.77
N GLU A 126 12.01 2.09 3.72
CA GLU A 126 11.83 3.54 3.57
C GLU A 126 10.34 3.83 3.33
N LEU A 127 9.75 4.67 4.17
CA LEU A 127 8.39 5.20 4.06
C LEU A 127 8.39 6.51 3.28
N TRP A 128 9.40 7.34 3.54
CA TRP A 128 9.60 8.63 2.90
C TRP A 128 11.06 9.07 3.01
N SER A 129 11.45 9.95 2.10
CA SER A 129 12.71 10.69 2.13
C SER A 129 12.42 12.19 2.15
N GLU A 130 13.36 12.97 2.67
CA GLU A 130 13.34 14.44 2.56
C GLU A 130 14.53 14.92 1.73
N ASP A 131 14.28 15.85 0.82
CA ASP A 131 15.36 16.51 0.06
C ASP A 131 16.06 17.59 0.90
N ALA A 132 17.06 18.26 0.33
CA ALA A 132 17.82 19.31 1.01
C ALA A 132 16.95 20.52 1.42
N ASP A 133 15.80 20.72 0.77
CA ASP A 133 14.83 21.79 1.06
C ASP A 133 13.78 21.33 2.08
N GLY A 134 13.87 20.10 2.60
CA GLY A 134 12.91 19.51 3.53
C GLY A 134 11.61 19.05 2.87
N ARG A 135 11.55 18.95 1.54
CA ARG A 135 10.37 18.42 0.84
C ARG A 135 10.34 16.91 0.95
N ARG A 136 9.21 16.41 1.45
CA ARG A 136 8.97 14.98 1.63
C ARG A 136 8.50 14.32 0.35
N THR A 137 9.13 13.19 0.02
CA THR A 137 8.69 12.27 -1.03
C THR A 137 8.34 10.93 -0.38
N TRP A 138 7.12 10.45 -0.61
CA TRP A 138 6.69 9.14 -0.14
C TRP A 138 7.29 8.04 -1.02
N SER A 139 7.65 6.91 -0.42
CA SER A 139 8.21 5.80 -1.17
C SER A 139 7.11 4.99 -1.88
N CYS A 140 7.48 4.34 -2.99
CA CYS A 140 6.59 3.43 -3.70
C CYS A 140 5.98 2.32 -2.82
N PRO A 141 6.75 1.57 -1.98
CA PRO A 141 6.15 0.56 -1.11
C PRO A 141 5.18 1.16 -0.08
N PHE A 142 5.41 2.40 0.37
CA PHE A 142 4.48 3.06 1.30
C PHE A 142 3.17 3.46 0.60
N LEU A 143 3.24 4.10 -0.56
CA LEU A 143 2.05 4.45 -1.35
C LEU A 143 1.28 3.20 -1.80
N ALA A 144 1.98 2.12 -2.15
CA ALA A 144 1.37 0.84 -2.45
C ALA A 144 0.65 0.24 -1.23
N ALA A 145 1.17 0.40 -0.01
CA ALA A 145 0.47 0.00 1.21
C ALA A 145 -0.79 0.84 1.47
N VAL A 146 -0.71 2.17 1.28
CA VAL A 146 -1.89 3.06 1.33
C VAL A 146 -2.93 2.61 0.32
N TRP A 147 -2.50 2.28 -0.89
CA TRP A 147 -3.37 1.75 -1.94
C TRP A 147 -4.08 0.46 -1.53
N GLN A 148 -3.38 -0.48 -0.88
CA GLN A 148 -4.03 -1.69 -0.36
C GLN A 148 -5.12 -1.38 0.66
N LEU A 149 -4.88 -0.44 1.57
CA LEU A 149 -5.87 0.00 2.55
C LEU A 149 -7.08 0.65 1.85
N ALA A 150 -6.86 1.43 0.78
CA ALA A 150 -7.92 2.02 -0.03
C ALA A 150 -8.79 0.94 -0.68
N ARG A 151 -8.18 -0.03 -1.37
CA ARG A 151 -8.91 -1.15 -2.02
C ARG A 151 -9.74 -1.98 -1.03
N LEU A 152 -9.27 -2.09 0.22
CA LEU A 152 -9.95 -2.80 1.29
C LEU A 152 -11.05 -1.97 1.97
N GLY A 153 -11.22 -0.69 1.61
CA GLY A 153 -12.17 0.22 2.24
C GLY A 153 -11.83 0.55 3.70
N LEU A 154 -10.53 0.56 4.03
CA LEU A 154 -10.02 0.73 5.39
C LEU A 154 -9.53 2.15 5.71
N LEU A 155 -9.53 3.04 4.71
CA LEU A 155 -9.11 4.43 4.87
C LEU A 155 -10.30 5.33 5.20
N ARG A 156 -10.12 6.16 6.24
CA ARG A 156 -11.08 7.19 6.65
C ARG A 156 -10.37 8.48 6.99
N ALA A 157 -11.03 9.60 6.71
CA ALA A 157 -10.67 10.92 7.21
C ALA A 157 -11.91 11.52 7.89
N GLU A 158 -11.75 11.95 9.15
CA GLU A 158 -12.86 12.54 9.93
C GLU A 158 -14.12 11.64 9.99
N GLY A 159 -13.93 10.32 9.95
CA GLY A 159 -15.02 9.34 9.95
C GLY A 159 -15.58 8.99 8.57
N GLU A 160 -15.31 9.80 7.55
CA GLU A 160 -15.77 9.57 6.18
C GLU A 160 -14.82 8.64 5.40
N PRO A 161 -15.35 7.73 4.55
CA PRO A 161 -14.53 6.90 3.67
C PRO A 161 -13.69 7.74 2.71
N LEU A 162 -12.41 7.42 2.59
CA LEU A 162 -11.56 7.93 1.53
C LEU A 162 -11.69 7.07 0.26
N PHE A 163 -11.26 7.61 -0.89
CA PHE A 163 -11.34 6.93 -2.19
C PHE A 163 -12.78 6.57 -2.57
N THR A 164 -13.72 7.51 -2.40
CA THR A 164 -15.03 7.38 -3.04
C THR A 164 -14.87 7.59 -4.55
N PRO A 165 -15.27 6.63 -5.42
CA PRO A 165 -15.03 6.74 -6.85
C PRO A 165 -15.85 7.85 -7.51
N ASP A 166 -15.19 8.70 -8.29
CA ASP A 166 -15.84 9.64 -9.18
C ASP A 166 -16.39 8.92 -10.41
N PRO A 167 -17.54 9.36 -10.97
CA PRO A 167 -18.01 8.82 -12.24
C PRO A 167 -17.00 9.12 -13.36
N ARG A 168 -16.91 8.21 -14.33
CA ARG A 168 -16.18 8.48 -15.57
C ARG A 168 -16.61 9.84 -16.16
N PRO A 169 -15.66 10.69 -16.60
CA PRO A 169 -15.98 11.92 -17.33
C PRO A 169 -16.93 11.62 -18.50
N GLY A 170 -17.91 12.50 -18.72
CA GLY A 170 -18.88 12.35 -19.81
C GLY A 170 -18.29 12.60 -21.21
N GLY A 171 -17.05 13.09 -21.29
CA GLY A 171 -16.30 13.36 -22.52
C GLY A 171 -14.90 12.75 -22.47
N ASP A 172 -13.94 13.41 -23.11
CA ASP A 172 -12.55 12.97 -23.13
C ASP A 172 -11.89 13.07 -21.74
N PHE A 173 -10.82 12.29 -21.54
CA PHE A 173 -9.98 12.42 -20.36
C PHE A 173 -9.19 13.74 -20.42
N PRO A 174 -8.84 14.33 -19.26
CA PRO A 174 -8.14 15.62 -19.22
C PRO A 174 -6.71 15.55 -19.74
N ASP A 175 -6.15 16.70 -20.10
CA ASP A 175 -4.77 16.84 -20.57
C ASP A 175 -3.75 16.87 -19.41
N ASP A 176 -4.19 17.13 -18.18
CA ASP A 176 -3.35 17.09 -16.98
C ASP A 176 -3.80 15.97 -16.03
N TRP A 177 -2.82 15.27 -15.44
CA TRP A 177 -3.07 14.29 -14.39
C TRP A 177 -3.79 14.92 -13.22
N ASP A 178 -3.45 16.15 -12.81
CA ASP A 178 -4.02 16.79 -11.63
C ASP A 178 -5.51 17.13 -11.77
N GLU A 179 -6.03 17.17 -13.00
CA GLU A 179 -7.46 17.30 -13.28
C GLU A 179 -8.22 15.96 -13.25
N LEU A 180 -7.50 14.83 -13.34
CA LEU A 180 -8.10 13.50 -13.24
C LEU A 180 -8.33 13.13 -11.76
N PRO A 181 -9.56 12.73 -11.37
CA PRO A 181 -9.81 12.29 -10.00
C PRO A 181 -8.91 11.13 -9.55
N SER A 182 -8.61 11.08 -8.25
CA SER A 182 -7.73 10.04 -7.68
C SER A 182 -8.27 8.62 -7.88
N LEU A 183 -9.60 8.47 -7.99
CA LEU A 183 -10.26 7.20 -8.31
C LEU A 183 -11.47 7.45 -9.22
N VAL A 184 -11.43 6.88 -10.41
CA VAL A 184 -12.50 6.98 -11.41
C VAL A 184 -13.16 5.62 -11.57
N ARG A 185 -14.50 5.58 -11.45
CA ARG A 185 -15.32 4.42 -11.82
C ARG A 185 -15.58 4.45 -13.32
N LEU A 186 -14.86 3.61 -14.05
CA LEU A 186 -14.97 3.45 -15.50
C LEU A 186 -16.21 2.66 -15.90
N ASN A 187 -16.54 1.62 -15.15
CA ASN A 187 -17.74 0.81 -15.35
C ASN A 187 -18.84 1.22 -14.34
N ALA A 188 -19.93 1.80 -14.83
CA ALA A 188 -21.05 2.21 -13.98
C ALA A 188 -21.73 1.05 -13.24
N ARG A 189 -21.54 -0.19 -13.71
CA ARG A 189 -22.08 -1.42 -13.11
C ARG A 189 -21.12 -2.09 -12.12
N ALA A 190 -19.92 -1.55 -11.94
CA ALA A 190 -18.93 -2.09 -11.02
C ALA A 190 -19.47 -2.20 -9.59
N ASP A 191 -19.11 -3.30 -8.93
CA ASP A 191 -19.36 -3.45 -7.50
C ASP A 191 -18.57 -2.41 -6.70
N PRO A 192 -19.10 -1.92 -5.55
CA PRO A 192 -18.47 -0.86 -4.77
C PRO A 192 -16.99 -1.10 -4.50
N PHE A 193 -16.22 0.00 -4.52
CA PHE A 193 -14.77 0.00 -4.28
C PHE A 193 -14.42 -0.20 -2.80
N ALA A 194 -14.72 -1.40 -2.28
CA ALA A 194 -14.40 -1.82 -0.91
C ALA A 194 -14.41 -3.36 -0.87
N ALA A 195 -13.25 -3.96 -1.09
CA ALA A 195 -13.10 -5.41 -1.16
C ALA A 195 -12.77 -6.02 0.20
N TYR A 196 -13.16 -7.28 0.43
CA TYR A 196 -12.70 -8.03 1.60
C TYR A 196 -11.27 -8.57 1.44
N ARG A 197 -10.87 -8.81 0.19
CA ARG A 197 -9.56 -9.31 -0.20
C ARG A 197 -9.17 -8.69 -1.52
N THR A 198 -7.88 -8.55 -1.74
CA THR A 198 -7.35 -7.96 -2.96
C THR A 198 -6.31 -8.87 -3.58
N CYS A 199 -6.16 -8.78 -4.90
CA CYS A 199 -5.13 -9.49 -5.65
C CYS A 199 -4.48 -8.50 -6.62
N SER A 200 -3.15 -8.39 -6.58
CA SER A 200 -2.38 -7.62 -7.56
C SER A 200 -1.62 -8.57 -8.49
N VAL A 201 -1.69 -8.33 -9.80
CA VAL A 201 -0.94 -9.07 -10.81
C VAL A 201 0.23 -8.21 -11.28
N LEU A 202 1.46 -8.61 -10.97
CA LEU A 202 2.65 -7.75 -11.10
C LEU A 202 3.86 -8.52 -11.66
N PRO A 203 4.79 -7.88 -12.37
CA PRO A 203 6.05 -8.52 -12.73
C PRO A 203 6.90 -8.90 -11.49
N ASN A 204 7.71 -9.95 -11.60
CA ASN A 204 8.59 -10.44 -10.52
C ASN A 204 9.51 -9.37 -9.90
N ARG A 205 9.86 -8.30 -10.63
CA ARG A 205 10.69 -7.21 -10.10
C ARG A 205 10.06 -6.48 -8.90
N PHE A 206 8.74 -6.60 -8.72
CA PHE A 206 8.03 -6.00 -7.58
C PHE A 206 8.05 -6.86 -6.31
N LEU A 207 8.59 -8.09 -6.35
CA LEU A 207 8.65 -8.96 -5.16
C LEU A 207 9.24 -8.27 -3.91
N PRO A 208 10.37 -7.52 -3.99
CA PRO A 208 10.90 -6.81 -2.82
C PRO A 208 9.98 -5.68 -2.34
N VAL A 209 9.34 -4.97 -3.28
CA VAL A 209 8.39 -3.88 -2.98
C VAL A 209 7.17 -4.45 -2.25
N GLU A 210 6.58 -5.53 -2.75
CA GLU A 210 5.38 -6.12 -2.14
C GLU A 210 5.66 -6.80 -0.79
N HIS A 211 6.90 -7.25 -0.55
CA HIS A 211 7.31 -7.68 0.79
C HIS A 211 7.34 -6.48 1.75
N ALA A 212 7.89 -5.34 1.33
CA ALA A 212 7.87 -4.11 2.11
C ALA A 212 6.42 -3.62 2.37
N VAL A 213 5.52 -3.72 1.39
CA VAL A 213 4.09 -3.42 1.55
C VAL A 213 3.48 -4.24 2.68
N ARG A 214 3.75 -5.55 2.74
CA ARG A 214 3.23 -6.41 3.82
C ARG A 214 3.74 -5.99 5.20
N VAL A 215 5.03 -5.65 5.31
CA VAL A 215 5.60 -5.11 6.57
C VAL A 215 4.88 -3.83 7.01
N VAL A 216 4.66 -2.90 6.09
CA VAL A 216 3.93 -1.66 6.39
C VAL A 216 2.50 -1.96 6.84
N LEU A 217 1.78 -2.84 6.14
CA LEU A 217 0.39 -3.21 6.49
C LEU A 217 0.28 -3.88 7.86
N ASP A 218 1.20 -4.79 8.20
CA ASP A 218 1.23 -5.45 9.51
C ASP A 218 1.51 -4.47 10.66
N GLN A 219 2.18 -3.36 10.36
CA GLN A 219 2.54 -2.32 11.31
C GLN A 219 1.69 -1.05 11.15
N THR A 220 0.55 -1.12 10.48
CA THR A 220 -0.39 0.01 10.37
C THR A 220 -1.62 -0.24 11.23
N GLU A 221 -1.90 0.64 12.18
CA GLU A 221 -3.17 0.61 12.91
C GLU A 221 -4.33 1.00 11.98
N VAL A 222 -5.35 0.17 11.92
CA VAL A 222 -6.54 0.37 11.06
C VAL A 222 -7.77 0.72 11.90
N ASP A 223 -8.66 1.54 11.33
CA ASP A 223 -9.82 2.08 12.01
C ASP A 223 -10.76 0.95 12.44
N THR A 224 -11.05 0.88 13.74
CA THR A 224 -11.85 -0.20 14.33
C THR A 224 -13.29 -0.20 13.83
N ALA A 225 -13.85 0.97 13.50
CA ALA A 225 -15.19 1.06 12.92
C ALA A 225 -15.22 0.52 11.48
N ALA A 226 -14.17 0.78 10.68
CA ALA A 226 -14.01 0.20 9.35
C ALA A 226 -13.88 -1.33 9.41
N LEU A 227 -13.06 -1.85 10.32
CA LEU A 227 -12.89 -3.29 10.54
C LEU A 227 -14.21 -3.96 10.95
N ARG A 228 -14.94 -3.37 11.90
CA ARG A 228 -16.25 -3.86 12.32
C ARG A 228 -17.26 -3.86 11.18
N GLN A 229 -17.33 -2.79 10.39
CA GLN A 229 -18.24 -2.71 9.24
C GLN A 229 -17.96 -3.82 8.21
N ILE A 230 -16.69 -4.14 7.95
CA ILE A 230 -16.29 -5.23 7.06
C ILE A 230 -16.71 -6.57 7.66
N ALA A 231 -16.42 -6.83 8.93
CA ALA A 231 -16.76 -8.09 9.60
C ALA A 231 -18.28 -8.35 9.59
N GLU A 232 -19.09 -7.33 9.88
CA GLU A 232 -20.55 -7.44 9.84
C GLU A 232 -21.08 -7.71 8.42
N ARG A 233 -20.49 -7.08 7.39
CA ARG A 233 -20.90 -7.29 6.00
C ARG A 233 -20.48 -8.66 5.50
N SER A 234 -19.24 -9.07 5.75
CA SER A 234 -18.71 -10.34 5.29
C SER A 234 -19.40 -11.52 5.97
N ALA A 235 -19.76 -11.41 7.26
CA ALA A 235 -20.54 -12.42 7.97
C ALA A 235 -21.94 -12.60 7.35
N ARG A 236 -22.62 -11.51 7.01
CA ARG A 236 -23.93 -11.56 6.31
C ARG A 236 -23.83 -12.19 4.92
N GLU A 237 -22.69 -12.02 4.25
CA GLU A 237 -22.44 -12.59 2.92
C GLU A 237 -21.82 -13.99 2.96
N GLY A 238 -21.50 -14.52 4.15
CA GLY A 238 -20.86 -15.83 4.32
C GLY A 238 -19.42 -15.89 3.80
N VAL A 239 -18.72 -14.75 3.76
CA VAL A 239 -17.34 -14.66 3.25
C VAL A 239 -16.35 -14.53 4.42
N PRO A 240 -15.43 -15.49 4.61
CA PRO A 240 -14.42 -15.39 5.64
C PRO A 240 -13.33 -14.37 5.27
N VAL A 241 -13.04 -13.47 6.20
CA VAL A 241 -12.02 -12.42 6.04
C VAL A 241 -10.93 -12.64 7.08
N PRO A 242 -9.65 -12.70 6.68
CA PRO A 242 -8.54 -12.77 7.63
C PRO A 242 -8.52 -11.58 8.59
N ASP A 243 -8.15 -11.82 9.85
CA ASP A 243 -8.02 -10.76 10.84
C ASP A 243 -6.90 -9.78 10.48
N SER A 244 -5.71 -10.30 10.15
CA SER A 244 -4.59 -9.49 9.64
C SER A 244 -4.97 -8.85 8.30
N VAL A 245 -4.71 -7.55 8.18
CA VAL A 245 -4.90 -6.79 6.96
C VAL A 245 -3.92 -7.23 5.87
N ALA A 246 -2.67 -7.54 6.22
CA ALA A 246 -1.69 -8.05 5.26
C ALA A 246 -2.12 -9.40 4.65
N ASP A 247 -2.87 -10.22 5.41
CA ASP A 247 -3.40 -11.50 4.92
C ASP A 247 -4.64 -11.35 4.02
N ARG A 248 -5.21 -10.15 3.93
CA ARG A 248 -6.28 -9.82 2.95
C ARG A 248 -5.70 -9.48 1.58
N VAL A 249 -4.40 -9.23 1.48
CA VAL A 249 -3.72 -8.87 0.24
C VAL A 249 -2.96 -10.06 -0.33
N SER A 250 -3.15 -10.32 -1.61
CA SER A 250 -2.50 -11.40 -2.36
C SER A 250 -1.86 -10.88 -3.65
N TYR A 251 -0.91 -11.65 -4.17
CA TYR A 251 -0.14 -11.29 -5.34
C TYR A 251 -0.01 -12.48 -6.30
N VAL A 252 -0.10 -12.20 -7.59
CA VAL A 252 0.30 -13.11 -8.66
C VAL A 252 1.46 -12.47 -9.38
N PHE A 253 2.64 -13.08 -9.29
CA PHE A 253 3.82 -12.59 -9.97
C PHE A 253 4.06 -13.33 -11.28
N TYR A 254 4.36 -12.60 -12.35
CA TYR A 254 4.72 -13.16 -13.65
C TYR A 254 6.14 -12.79 -14.05
N ALA A 255 6.77 -13.66 -14.85
CA ALA A 255 8.01 -13.33 -15.53
C ALA A 255 7.70 -12.15 -16.47
N GLY A 256 8.21 -10.96 -16.14
CA GLY A 256 8.04 -9.78 -16.97
C GLY A 256 8.67 -9.97 -18.36
N PRO A 257 8.38 -9.07 -19.32
CA PRO A 257 9.17 -8.98 -20.53
C PRO A 257 10.66 -8.74 -20.22
#